data_AF-A0A016RWP3-F1
#
_entry.id   AF-A0A016RWP3-F1
#
_cell.length_a   1.000
_cell.length_b   1.000
_cell.length_c   1.000
_cell.angle_alpha   90.00
_cell.angle_beta   90.00
_cell.angle_gamma   90.00
#
_symmetry.space_group_name_H-M   'P 1'
#
loop_
_entity.id
_entity.type
_entity.pdbx_description
1 polymer ?
#
loop_
_entity_poly.entity_id
_entity_poly.type
_entity_poly.pdbx_seq_one_letter_code
_entity_poly.pdbx_strand_id
1 'polypeptide(L)'
;MEGEEHPKTLLISPIKVVLGIVDVTCLLICADLAGIWQITGLVYCHSPIFSYITGNISMGLWSAACFCCVFLAFNRTWDLWLPTRSHIFEGKRLYLWFTLPTAYFTFFAFF
;
A
#
# COMPACT_ATOMS: atom_id res chain seq x y z
N MET A 1 -30.54 -5.75 23.35
CA MET A 1 -29.63 -6.74 23.98
C MET A 1 -29.27 -7.69 22.85
N GLU A 2 -28.31 -7.36 22.00
CA GLU A 2 -26.88 -7.55 22.24
C GLU A 2 -26.08 -6.44 21.54
N GLY A 3 -25.55 -5.52 22.34
CA GLY A 3 -24.37 -4.75 21.97
C GLY A 3 -23.12 -5.52 22.40
N GLU A 4 -21.97 -5.10 21.89
CA GLU A 4 -20.61 -5.43 22.39
C GLU A 4 -19.90 -6.72 21.91
N GLU A 5 -20.16 -7.24 20.70
CA GLU A 5 -19.27 -8.28 20.09
C GLU A 5 -18.70 -7.91 18.70
N HIS A 6 -18.99 -6.71 18.19
CA HIS A 6 -18.62 -6.29 16.83
C HIS A 6 -17.18 -5.71 16.63
N PRO A 7 -16.42 -5.20 17.63
CA PRO A 7 -15.17 -4.50 17.32
C PRO A 7 -13.97 -5.42 17.03
N LYS A 8 -14.00 -6.69 17.46
CA LYS A 8 -12.82 -7.58 17.48
C LYS A 8 -12.61 -8.31 16.15
N THR A 9 -13.70 -8.74 15.51
CA THR A 9 -13.68 -9.55 14.27
C THR A 9 -13.25 -8.72 13.05
N LEU A 10 -13.55 -7.41 13.04
CA LEU A 10 -13.15 -6.50 11.97
C LEU A 10 -11.65 -6.20 11.97
N LEU A 11 -10.93 -6.33 13.08
CA LEU A 11 -9.50 -6.03 13.16
C LEU A 11 -8.61 -7.20 12.70
N ILE A 12 -9.09 -8.44 12.79
CA ILE A 12 -8.31 -9.66 12.53
C ILE A 12 -8.57 -10.22 11.12
N SER A 13 -9.35 -9.53 10.29
CA SER A 13 -9.62 -9.98 8.93
C SER A 13 -8.29 -10.10 8.15
N PRO A 14 -8.03 -11.22 7.45
CA PRO A 14 -6.75 -11.49 6.79
C PRO A 14 -6.36 -10.40 5.79
N ILE A 15 -7.34 -9.70 5.22
CA ILE A 15 -7.13 -8.55 4.33
C ILE A 15 -6.39 -7.39 5.01
N LYS A 16 -6.71 -7.05 6.27
CA LYS A 16 -6.09 -5.93 6.98
C LYS A 16 -4.65 -6.23 7.37
N VAL A 17 -4.36 -7.49 7.68
CA VAL A 17 -3.00 -7.98 7.96
C VAL A 17 -2.13 -7.92 6.70
N VAL A 18 -2.64 -8.41 5.56
CA VAL A 18 -1.91 -8.35 4.28
C VAL A 18 -1.63 -6.90 3.86
N LEU A 19 -2.60 -6.00 4.01
CA LEU A 19 -2.42 -4.58 3.73
C LEU A 19 -1.38 -3.92 4.66
N GLY A 20 -1.38 -4.27 5.94
CA GLY A 20 -0.37 -3.76 6.89
C GLY A 20 1.05 -4.25 6.58
N ILE A 21 1.21 -5.50 6.14
CA ILE A 21 2.51 -6.03 5.70
C ILE A 21 3.03 -5.25 4.48
N VAL A 22 2.15 -4.94 3.53
CA VAL A 22 2.49 -4.12 2.35
C VAL A 22 2.94 -2.72 2.76
N ASP A 23 2.26 -2.09 3.72
CA ASP A 23 2.61 -0.75 4.22
C ASP A 23 3.99 -0.73 4.90
N VAL A 24 4.25 -1.69 5.79
CA VAL A 24 5.57 -1.83 6.44
C VAL A 24 6.67 -2.07 5.41
N THR A 25 6.41 -2.91 4.40
CA THR A 25 7.37 -3.18 3.32
C THR A 25 7.63 -1.92 2.49
N CYS A 26 6.61 -1.11 2.22
CA CYS A 26 6.75 0.17 1.54
C CYS A 26 7.61 1.14 2.36
N LEU A 27 7.41 1.23 3.67
CA LEU A 27 8.23 2.08 4.55
C LEU A 27 9.69 1.64 4.56
N LEU A 28 9.96 0.33 4.63
CA LEU A 28 11.33 -0.18 4.55
C LEU A 28 11.99 0.23 3.22
N ILE A 29 11.28 0.13 2.09
CA ILE A 29 11.89 0.46 0.80
C ILE A 29 12.02 1.97 0.60
N CYS A 30 11.07 2.79 1.06
CA CYS A 30 11.09 4.23 0.84
C CYS A 30 11.96 4.97 1.87
N ALA A 31 11.92 4.57 3.13
CA ALA A 31 12.60 5.27 4.23
C ALA A 31 14.00 4.70 4.50
N ASP A 32 14.16 3.38 4.65
CA ASP A 32 15.50 2.81 4.92
C ASP A 32 16.42 2.98 3.72
N LEU A 33 15.93 2.74 2.49
CA LEU A 33 16.77 2.93 1.31
C LEU A 33 17.20 4.39 1.17
N ALA A 34 16.27 5.35 1.28
CA ALA A 34 16.60 6.77 1.24
C ALA A 34 17.56 7.18 2.38
N GLY A 35 17.38 6.61 3.57
CA GLY A 35 18.26 6.83 4.72
C GLY A 35 19.67 6.29 4.51
N ILE A 36 19.81 5.06 4.00
CA ILE A 36 21.11 4.45 3.67
C ILE A 36 21.85 5.31 2.64
N TRP A 37 21.13 5.83 1.65
CA TRP A 37 21.70 6.71 0.62
C TRP A 37 22.19 8.04 1.18
N GLN A 38 21.44 8.64 2.11
CA GLN A 38 21.87 9.85 2.81
C GLN A 38 23.11 9.60 3.67
N ILE A 39 23.17 8.49 4.42
CA ILE A 39 24.30 8.18 5.32
C ILE A 39 25.56 7.85 4.52
N THR A 40 25.44 7.12 3.41
CA THR A 40 26.57 6.77 2.54
C THR A 40 27.03 7.91 1.63
N GLY A 41 26.31 9.04 1.60
CA GLY A 41 26.61 10.16 0.72
C GLY A 41 26.53 9.79 -0.76
N LEU A 42 25.73 8.76 -1.10
CA LEU A 42 25.58 8.27 -2.45
C LEU A 42 24.73 9.25 -3.26
N VAL A 43 25.41 10.26 -3.82
CA VAL A 43 24.80 11.25 -4.70
C VAL A 43 24.53 10.64 -6.08
N TYR A 44 23.54 11.18 -6.79
CA TYR A 44 23.18 10.80 -8.17
C TYR A 44 24.38 10.71 -9.13
N CYS A 45 25.48 11.41 -8.83
CA CYS A 45 26.71 11.41 -9.61
C CYS A 45 27.51 10.10 -9.57
N HIS A 46 27.33 9.22 -8.57
CA HIS A 46 28.10 7.98 -8.45
C HIS A 46 27.53 6.84 -9.29
N SER A 47 26.21 6.64 -9.29
CA SER A 47 25.52 5.63 -10.11
C SER A 47 24.10 6.07 -10.49
N PRO A 48 23.94 6.89 -11.55
CA PRO A 48 22.65 7.51 -11.88
C PRO A 48 21.56 6.49 -12.22
N ILE A 49 21.94 5.36 -12.84
CA ILE A 49 21.00 4.28 -13.22
C ILE A 49 20.40 3.62 -11.97
N PHE A 50 21.23 3.35 -10.96
CA PHE A 50 20.76 2.71 -9.73
C PHE A 50 19.82 3.63 -8.94
N SER A 51 20.13 4.93 -8.89
CA SER A 51 19.27 5.95 -8.26
C SER A 51 17.94 6.10 -8.95
N TYR A 52 17.97 6.06 -10.27
CA TYR A 52 16.76 6.16 -11.08
C TYR A 52 15.84 4.95 -10.86
N ILE A 53 16.36 3.72 -10.96
CA ILE A 53 15.56 2.50 -10.79
C ILE A 53 14.95 2.43 -9.38
N THR A 54 15.77 2.67 -8.35
CA THR A 54 15.33 2.60 -6.95
C THR A 54 14.31 3.69 -6.60
N GLY A 55 14.49 4.92 -7.10
CA GLY A 55 13.53 6.01 -6.92
C GLY A 55 12.18 5.72 -7.55
N ASN A 56 12.17 5.14 -8.76
CA ASN A 56 10.93 4.76 -9.43
C ASN A 56 10.18 3.63 -8.68
N ILE A 57 10.91 2.62 -8.18
CA ILE A 57 10.33 1.56 -7.36
C ILE A 57 9.72 2.13 -6.07
N SER A 58 10.44 3.03 -5.39
CA SER A 58 9.96 3.71 -4.19
C SER A 58 8.69 4.52 -4.46
N MET A 59 8.65 5.31 -5.53
CA MET A 59 7.47 6.11 -5.89
C MET A 59 6.25 5.22 -6.22
N GLY A 60 6.47 4.11 -6.94
CA GLY A 60 5.42 3.15 -7.27
C GLY A 60 4.83 2.48 -6.02
N LEU A 61 5.70 2.04 -5.09
CA LEU A 61 5.29 1.46 -3.82
C LEU A 61 4.55 2.46 -2.92
N TRP A 62 5.00 3.72 -2.88
CA TRP A 62 4.36 4.77 -2.08
C TRP A 62 2.94 5.09 -2.59
N SER A 63 2.77 5.21 -3.90
CA SER A 63 1.45 5.39 -4.52
C SER A 63 0.53 4.21 -4.17
N ALA A 64 1.03 2.99 -4.29
CA ALA A 64 0.31 1.78 -3.88
C ALA A 64 -0.07 1.84 -2.39
N ALA A 65 0.83 2.15 -1.47
CA ALA A 65 0.50 2.25 -0.04
C ALA A 65 -0.64 3.26 0.24
N CYS A 66 -0.64 4.43 -0.42
CA CYS A 66 -1.71 5.41 -0.28
C CYS A 66 -3.09 4.85 -0.69
N PHE A 67 -3.16 4.11 -1.80
CA PHE A 67 -4.41 3.45 -2.19
C PHE A 67 -4.85 2.39 -1.18
N CYS A 68 -3.93 1.77 -0.42
CA CYS A 68 -4.22 0.71 0.57
C CYS A 68 -4.93 1.35 1.75
N CYS A 69 -4.42 2.50 2.18
CA CYS A 69 -5.00 3.30 3.26
C CYS A 69 -6.41 3.79 2.90
N VAL A 70 -6.58 4.34 1.70
CA VAL A 70 -7.91 4.79 1.22
C VAL A 70 -8.89 3.61 1.18
N PHE A 71 -8.45 2.46 0.70
CA PHE A 71 -9.29 1.27 0.66
C PHE A 71 -9.67 0.75 2.05
N LEU A 72 -8.73 0.76 2.99
CA LEU A 72 -8.99 0.41 4.39
C LEU A 72 -10.04 1.34 5.02
N ALA A 73 -9.93 2.65 4.78
CA ALA A 73 -10.90 3.64 5.22
C ALA A 73 -12.26 3.40 4.59
N PHE A 74 -12.30 3.09 3.29
CA PHE A 74 -13.53 2.81 2.56
C PHE A 74 -14.24 1.55 3.09
N ASN A 75 -13.49 0.48 3.36
CA ASN A 75 -14.02 -0.72 4.00
C ASN A 75 -14.61 -0.42 5.39
N ARG A 76 -13.96 0.45 6.17
CA ARG A 76 -14.48 0.89 7.47
C ARG A 76 -15.80 1.64 7.34
N THR A 77 -15.91 2.57 6.39
CA THR A 77 -17.14 3.34 6.16
C THR A 77 -18.27 2.49 5.58
N TRP A 78 -17.94 1.52 4.73
CA TRP A 78 -18.94 0.63 4.13
C TRP A 78 -19.55 -0.32 5.15
N ASP A 79 -18.71 -0.87 6.02
CA ASP A 79 -19.12 -1.74 7.12
C ASP A 79 -20.02 -0.99 8.13
N LEU A 80 -19.73 0.29 8.38
CA LEU A 80 -20.59 1.19 9.18
C LEU A 80 -21.94 1.49 8.52
N TRP A 81 -22.01 1.52 7.18
CA TRP A 81 -23.22 1.90 6.45
C TRP A 81 -24.20 0.73 6.27
N LEU A 82 -23.70 -0.50 6.08
CA LEU A 82 -24.53 -1.69 5.86
C LEU A 82 -23.95 -2.93 6.59
N PRO A 83 -24.27 -3.14 7.87
CA PRO A 83 -23.71 -4.24 8.68
C PRO A 83 -24.09 -5.65 8.19
N THR A 84 -25.11 -5.78 7.32
CA THR A 84 -25.62 -7.08 6.83
C THR A 84 -25.11 -7.47 5.43
N ARG A 85 -24.36 -6.60 4.73
CA ARG A 85 -23.96 -6.78 3.31
C ARG A 85 -22.45 -6.59 3.09
N SER A 86 -21.62 -7.05 4.03
CA SER A 86 -20.16 -6.90 3.97
C SER A 86 -19.45 -7.81 2.94
N HIS A 87 -20.15 -8.79 2.33
CA HIS A 87 -19.55 -9.73 1.37
C HIS A 87 -19.30 -9.18 -0.04
N ILE A 88 -19.70 -7.95 -0.36
CA ILE A 88 -19.65 -7.41 -1.74
C ILE A 88 -18.21 -7.06 -2.17
N PHE A 89 -17.28 -6.93 -1.21
CA PHE A 89 -15.88 -6.55 -1.44
C PHE A 89 -14.87 -7.70 -1.22
N GLU A 90 -15.27 -8.96 -1.42
CA GLU A 90 -14.31 -10.07 -1.43
C GLU A 90 -13.57 -10.17 -2.78
N GLY A 91 -12.24 -10.07 -2.73
CA GLY A 91 -11.37 -10.82 -3.66
C GLY A 91 -10.48 -10.03 -4.64
N LYS A 92 -10.00 -10.79 -5.64
CA LYS A 92 -8.93 -10.48 -6.61
C LYS A 92 -9.15 -9.23 -7.48
N ARG A 93 -10.39 -8.76 -7.59
CA ARG A 93 -10.75 -7.60 -8.42
C ARG A 93 -10.17 -6.29 -7.87
N LEU A 94 -9.91 -6.26 -6.57
CA LEU A 94 -9.28 -5.13 -5.90
C LEU A 94 -7.77 -5.08 -6.11
N TYR A 95 -7.10 -6.24 -6.05
CA TYR A 95 -5.68 -6.34 -6.39
C TYR A 95 -5.43 -5.83 -7.82
N LEU A 96 -6.37 -6.11 -8.74
CA LEU A 96 -6.37 -5.56 -10.09
C LEU A 96 -6.43 -4.02 -10.12
N TRP A 97 -7.30 -3.42 -9.30
CA TRP A 97 -7.42 -1.96 -9.18
C TRP A 97 -6.15 -1.33 -8.59
N PHE A 98 -5.42 -2.08 -7.78
CA PHE A 98 -4.14 -1.73 -7.20
C PHE A 98 -2.98 -1.79 -8.20
N THR A 99 -3.00 -2.82 -9.05
CA THR A 99 -1.99 -3.01 -10.08
C THR A 99 -2.07 -1.96 -11.19
N LEU A 100 -3.23 -1.35 -11.45
CA LEU A 100 -3.39 -0.31 -12.47
C LEU A 100 -2.55 0.96 -12.21
N PRO A 101 -2.65 1.65 -11.06
CA PRO A 101 -1.82 2.82 -10.77
C PRO A 101 -0.34 2.44 -10.66
N THR A 102 -0.03 1.29 -10.05
CA THR A 102 1.35 0.81 -9.93
C THR A 102 1.97 0.56 -11.32
N ALA A 103 1.22 -0.08 -12.23
CA ALA A 103 1.65 -0.32 -13.61
C ALA A 103 1.77 0.96 -14.43
N TYR A 104 0.87 1.93 -14.23
CA TYR A 104 0.94 3.23 -14.91
C TYR A 104 2.22 4.00 -14.53
N PHE A 105 2.55 4.05 -13.24
CA PHE A 105 3.79 4.68 -12.78
C PHE A 105 5.04 3.92 -13.27
N THR A 106 4.99 2.59 -13.29
CA THR A 106 6.10 1.78 -13.80
C THR A 106 6.29 1.97 -15.32
N PHE A 107 5.20 2.12 -16.08
CA PHE A 107 5.27 2.42 -17.51
C PHE A 107 5.90 3.79 -17.77
N PHE A 108 5.50 4.81 -17.00
CA PHE A 108 6.07 6.16 -17.08
C PHE A 108 7.53 6.22 -16.59
N ALA A 109 7.93 5.33 -15.68
CA ALA A 109 9.33 5.21 -15.24
C ALA A 109 10.26 4.68 -16.34
N PHE A 110 9.74 3.91 -17.29
CA PHE A 110 10.53 3.29 -18.36
C PHE A 110 10.61 4.11 -19.65
N PHE A 111 9.81 5.18 -19.81
CA PHE A 111 9.70 5.98 -21.04
C PHE A 111 9.86 7.47 -20.74
#